data_AF-A0A5N6UJR5-F1
#
_entry.id   AF-A0A5N6UJR5-F1
#
_cell.length_a   1.000
_cell.length_b   1.000
_cell.length_c   1.000
_cell.angle_alpha   90.00
_cell.angle_beta   90.00
_cell.angle_gamma   90.00
#
_symmetry.space_group_name_H-M   'P 1'
#
loop_
_entity.id
_entity.type
_entity.pdbx_description
1 polymer ?
#
loop_
_entity_poly.entity_id
_entity_poly.type
_entity_poly.pdbx_seq_one_letter_code
_entity_poly.pdbx_strand_id
1 'polypeptide(L)'
;MVGGNPAHDAYGFRYWNDPGPFAEYRTAGSLGRFEGFLAAIWSAAFCIVGPEYIAMAAAESKRPRIFVKAAFKTIYWRFGLFFALGALCVGIVIPWNDPTLQAILAGESSEKGGGASPYVIAMANLKITILPDIVNALLITSVFSAGNTLTYCATRSLYGMALDGRAPKVLSKTKNGVPIYAFLVVICFPFLSFLQLSDNSSQVLTWLVNLVTAGALIDYLVVCITYIQFYRACKAQGIDRKSFPYYGYFQPYCSYIGAVCMVLVLLFYGYTAFAPWSVEVFFQNYTMQILAPVLYFGWKFFHRTKILKPKDVDLVWDRPIVDSYEATFTSPAPGFWAEMIQMFRFKRKQLEQVDA
;
A
#
# COMPACT_ATOMS: atom_id res chain seq x y z
N MET A 1 -24.88 -17.54 -0.45
CA MET A 1 -24.33 -18.91 -0.43
C MET A 1 -25.41 -19.96 -0.21
N VAL A 2 -26.38 -19.72 0.68
CA VAL A 2 -27.42 -20.71 1.07
C VAL A 2 -28.83 -20.41 0.51
N GLY A 3 -28.94 -19.75 -0.65
CA GLY A 3 -30.26 -19.54 -1.28
C GLY A 3 -31.06 -18.32 -0.80
N GLY A 4 -30.45 -17.41 -0.04
CA GLY A 4 -31.08 -16.14 0.38
C GLY A 4 -31.04 -15.03 -0.68
N ASN A 5 -30.64 -15.32 -1.92
CA ASN A 5 -30.64 -14.34 -3.01
C ASN A 5 -32.04 -14.29 -3.68
N PRO A 6 -32.36 -13.24 -4.47
CA PRO A 6 -33.64 -13.14 -5.17
C PRO A 6 -33.95 -14.32 -6.12
N ALA A 7 -32.90 -15.03 -6.56
CA ALA A 7 -33.01 -16.22 -7.40
C ALA A 7 -33.24 -17.52 -6.60
N HIS A 8 -33.26 -17.46 -5.27
CA HIS A 8 -33.30 -18.62 -4.36
C HIS A 8 -32.22 -19.69 -4.64
N ASP A 9 -31.10 -19.31 -5.25
CA ASP A 9 -30.01 -20.20 -5.63
C ASP A 9 -28.99 -20.37 -4.51
N ALA A 10 -28.81 -21.61 -4.04
CA ALA A 10 -27.75 -22.00 -3.14
C ALA A 10 -26.46 -22.28 -3.93
N TYR A 11 -25.78 -21.21 -4.32
CA TYR A 11 -24.55 -21.29 -5.10
C TYR A 11 -23.35 -21.89 -4.34
N GLY A 12 -23.38 -21.96 -3.00
CA GLY A 12 -22.34 -22.62 -2.20
C GLY A 12 -20.92 -22.23 -2.62
N PHE A 13 -20.07 -23.22 -2.89
CA PHE A 13 -18.73 -23.08 -3.49
C PHE A 13 -18.70 -23.55 -4.96
N ARG A 14 -19.82 -23.41 -5.70
CA ARG A 14 -19.97 -23.93 -7.06
C ARG A 14 -18.81 -23.53 -7.98
N TYR A 15 -18.44 -22.24 -7.98
CA TYR A 15 -17.37 -21.71 -8.84
C TYR A 15 -15.96 -22.15 -8.46
N TRP A 16 -15.75 -22.61 -7.22
CA TRP A 16 -14.49 -23.23 -6.80
C TRP A 16 -14.36 -24.68 -7.25
N ASN A 17 -15.46 -25.33 -7.61
CA ASN A 17 -15.45 -26.66 -8.21
C ASN A 17 -15.45 -26.58 -9.75
N ASP A 18 -16.28 -25.72 -10.32
CA ASP A 18 -16.42 -25.52 -11.77
C ASP A 18 -16.74 -24.05 -12.07
N PRO A 19 -15.87 -23.29 -12.79
CA PRO A 19 -14.69 -23.70 -13.56
C PRO A 19 -13.41 -23.99 -12.74
N GLY A 20 -13.46 -23.79 -11.41
CA GLY A 20 -12.31 -23.97 -10.52
C GLY A 20 -11.56 -22.65 -10.23
N PRO A 21 -10.68 -22.64 -9.21
CA PRO A 21 -10.11 -21.41 -8.67
C PRO A 21 -8.88 -20.89 -9.43
N PHE A 22 -8.25 -21.72 -10.26
CA PHE A 22 -7.06 -21.34 -11.03
C PHE A 22 -7.39 -21.19 -12.51
N ALA A 23 -7.44 -19.94 -12.97
CA ALA A 23 -7.57 -19.62 -14.38
C ALA A 23 -6.25 -19.84 -15.12
N GLU A 24 -6.34 -20.27 -16.38
CA GLU A 24 -5.21 -20.29 -17.30
C GLU A 24 -4.93 -18.87 -17.80
N TYR A 25 -3.66 -18.50 -17.95
CA TYR A 25 -3.29 -17.12 -18.32
C TYR A 25 -2.71 -16.99 -19.74
N ARG A 26 -1.58 -17.64 -20.04
CA ARG A 26 -0.94 -17.53 -21.38
C ARG A 26 -0.89 -18.86 -22.09
N THR A 27 -0.45 -19.88 -21.38
CA THR A 27 -0.37 -21.25 -21.86
C THR A 27 -1.58 -22.05 -21.37
N ALA A 28 -1.82 -23.21 -21.96
CA ALA A 28 -2.88 -24.11 -21.51
C ALA A 28 -2.35 -25.11 -20.46
N GLY A 29 -3.23 -25.66 -19.63
CA GLY A 29 -2.92 -26.71 -18.67
C GLY A 29 -2.21 -26.23 -17.40
N SER A 30 -1.36 -27.07 -16.82
CA SER A 30 -0.74 -26.80 -15.51
C SER A 30 0.18 -25.57 -15.52
N LEU A 31 0.91 -25.36 -16.62
CA LEU A 31 1.77 -24.17 -16.80
C LEU A 31 0.91 -22.91 -16.85
N GLY A 32 -0.19 -22.94 -17.60
CA GLY A 32 -1.14 -21.82 -17.71
C GLY A 32 -1.72 -21.38 -16.38
N ARG A 33 -2.08 -22.36 -15.55
CA ARG A 33 -2.59 -22.12 -14.19
C ARG A 33 -1.52 -21.55 -13.26
N PHE A 34 -0.27 -21.99 -13.41
CA PHE A 34 0.84 -21.40 -12.66
C PHE A 34 1.11 -19.96 -13.09
N GLU A 35 1.07 -19.67 -14.39
CA GLU A 35 1.16 -18.30 -14.93
C GLU A 35 0.03 -17.40 -14.42
N GLY A 36 -1.19 -17.92 -14.32
CA GLY A 36 -2.33 -17.22 -13.71
C GLY A 36 -2.15 -16.96 -12.22
N PHE A 37 -1.60 -17.93 -11.49
CA PHE A 37 -1.22 -17.74 -10.09
C PHE A 37 -0.15 -16.64 -9.93
N LEU A 38 0.86 -16.62 -10.80
CA LEU A 38 1.86 -15.54 -10.79
C LEU A 38 1.22 -14.18 -11.08
N ALA A 39 0.35 -14.09 -12.10
CA ALA A 39 -0.37 -12.85 -12.41
C ALA A 39 -1.19 -12.35 -11.20
N ALA A 40 -1.85 -13.27 -10.48
CA ALA A 40 -2.58 -12.94 -9.25
C ALA A 40 -1.64 -12.47 -8.12
N ILE A 41 -0.46 -13.08 -7.94
CA ILE A 41 0.54 -12.63 -6.97
C ILE A 41 0.99 -11.20 -7.28
N TRP A 42 1.31 -10.90 -8.53
CA TRP A 42 1.77 -9.58 -8.97
C TRP A 42 0.71 -8.51 -8.71
N SER A 43 -0.56 -8.81 -9.04
CA SER A 43 -1.68 -7.91 -8.73
C SER A 43 -1.91 -7.77 -7.23
N ALA A 44 -1.78 -8.85 -6.45
CA ALA A 44 -1.94 -8.80 -5.00
C ALA A 44 -0.84 -7.99 -4.32
N ALA A 45 0.38 -7.99 -4.85
CA ALA A 45 1.49 -7.19 -4.35
C ALA A 45 1.19 -5.68 -4.43
N PHE A 46 0.46 -5.23 -5.45
CA PHE A 46 -0.02 -3.84 -5.54
C PHE A 46 -1.07 -3.51 -4.47
N CYS A 47 -1.92 -4.47 -4.09
CA CYS A 47 -3.00 -4.23 -3.14
C CYS A 47 -2.49 -4.03 -1.70
N ILE A 48 -1.37 -4.67 -1.34
CA ILE A 48 -0.85 -4.64 0.03
C ILE A 48 0.10 -3.45 0.17
N VAL A 49 -0.48 -2.27 0.43
CA VAL A 49 0.25 -1.01 0.63
C VAL A 49 -0.21 -0.30 1.92
N GLY A 50 0.65 0.52 2.51
CA GLY A 50 0.27 1.49 3.54
C GLY A 50 0.74 1.30 4.99
N PRO A 51 1.37 0.19 5.44
CA PRO A 51 2.00 0.16 6.76
C PRO A 51 3.02 1.29 6.97
N GLU A 52 3.74 1.68 5.92
CA GLU A 52 4.69 2.79 5.90
C GLU A 52 4.04 4.16 6.13
N TYR A 53 2.77 4.35 5.75
CA TYR A 53 2.06 5.61 5.97
C TYR A 53 1.77 5.86 7.46
N ILE A 54 1.61 4.79 8.24
CA ILE A 54 1.48 4.91 9.70
C ILE A 54 2.78 5.44 10.31
N ALA A 55 3.93 5.04 9.78
CA ALA A 55 5.20 5.59 10.24
C ALA A 55 5.32 7.09 9.94
N MET A 56 4.79 7.58 8.81
CA MET A 56 4.73 9.01 8.53
C MET A 56 3.80 9.76 9.49
N ALA A 57 2.64 9.19 9.81
CA ALA A 57 1.69 9.77 10.76
C ALA A 57 2.19 9.70 12.23
N ALA A 58 3.18 8.85 12.53
CA ALA A 58 3.76 8.73 13.86
C ALA A 58 4.38 10.04 14.34
N ALA A 59 4.98 10.82 13.42
CA ALA A 59 5.58 12.12 13.73
C ALA A 59 4.56 13.17 14.21
N GLU A 60 3.27 12.97 13.94
CA GLU A 60 2.19 13.89 14.29
C GLU A 60 1.26 13.33 15.37
N SER A 61 1.53 12.10 15.82
CA SER A 61 0.71 11.43 16.81
C SER A 61 1.03 11.97 18.21
N LYS A 62 0.00 12.36 18.97
CA LYS A 62 0.15 12.86 20.34
C LYS A 62 0.85 11.86 21.28
N ARG A 63 0.62 10.55 21.10
CA ARG A 63 1.26 9.48 21.88
C ARG A 63 1.68 8.33 20.97
N PRO A 64 2.79 8.47 20.23
CA PRO A 64 3.15 7.55 19.17
C PRO A 64 3.41 6.14 19.70
N ARG A 65 4.06 5.98 20.85
CA ARG A 65 4.42 4.65 21.39
C ARG A 65 3.22 3.76 21.74
N ILE A 66 2.07 4.36 22.01
CA ILE A 66 0.82 3.65 22.31
C ILE A 66 0.02 3.45 21.02
N PHE A 67 -0.30 4.54 20.32
CA PHE A 67 -1.24 4.50 19.19
C PHE A 67 -0.64 3.87 17.94
N VAL A 68 0.62 4.18 17.60
CA VAL A 68 1.30 3.62 16.43
C VAL A 68 1.52 2.11 16.63
N LYS A 69 1.94 1.70 17.83
CA LYS A 69 2.06 0.28 18.19
C LYS A 69 0.74 -0.46 18.05
N ALA A 70 -0.35 0.10 18.57
CA ALA A 70 -1.68 -0.50 18.45
C ALA A 70 -2.09 -0.62 16.98
N ALA A 71 -1.92 0.46 16.20
CA ALA A 71 -2.25 0.49 14.78
C ALA A 71 -1.50 -0.59 13.98
N PHE A 72 -0.17 -0.71 14.15
CA PHE A 72 0.62 -1.76 13.50
C PHE A 72 0.17 -3.17 13.87
N LYS A 73 -0.17 -3.43 15.14
CA LYS A 73 -0.70 -4.74 15.55
C LYS A 73 -2.02 -5.08 14.86
N THR A 74 -2.88 -4.09 14.63
CA THR A 74 -4.15 -4.32 13.93
C THR A 74 -3.97 -4.62 12.45
N ILE A 75 -2.95 -4.07 11.79
CA ILE A 75 -2.74 -4.30 10.36
C ILE A 75 -2.56 -5.78 10.03
N TYR A 76 -1.80 -6.53 10.84
CA TYR A 76 -1.50 -7.93 10.54
C TYR A 76 -2.77 -8.78 10.34
N TRP A 77 -3.71 -8.68 11.27
CA TRP A 77 -4.96 -9.44 11.16
C TRP A 77 -5.91 -8.80 10.14
N ARG A 78 -5.86 -7.48 9.93
CA ARG A 78 -6.67 -6.81 8.91
C ARG A 78 -6.28 -7.24 7.49
N PHE A 79 -4.99 -7.34 7.19
CA PHE A 79 -4.53 -7.91 5.91
C PHE A 79 -4.91 -9.39 5.81
N GLY A 80 -4.63 -10.19 6.83
CA GLY A 80 -4.99 -11.61 6.82
C GLY A 80 -6.50 -11.84 6.62
N LEU A 81 -7.34 -11.13 7.37
CA LEU A 81 -8.79 -11.30 7.33
C LEU A 81 -9.40 -10.63 6.10
N PHE A 82 -9.29 -9.31 5.95
CA PHE A 82 -10.07 -8.59 4.93
C PHE A 82 -9.60 -8.88 3.51
N PHE A 83 -8.30 -9.11 3.28
CA PHE A 83 -7.81 -9.36 1.92
C PHE A 83 -8.06 -10.81 1.52
N ALA A 84 -7.71 -11.78 2.37
CA ALA A 84 -7.92 -13.19 2.05
C ALA A 84 -9.40 -13.57 2.05
N LEU A 85 -10.17 -13.14 3.06
CA LEU A 85 -11.62 -13.39 3.11
C LEU A 85 -12.34 -12.62 2.02
N GLY A 86 -11.92 -11.38 1.72
CA GLY A 86 -12.49 -10.59 0.63
C GLY A 86 -12.29 -11.29 -0.72
N ALA A 87 -11.06 -11.72 -1.03
CA ALA A 87 -10.76 -12.47 -2.25
C ALA A 87 -11.54 -13.80 -2.32
N LEU A 88 -11.65 -14.52 -1.18
CA LEU A 88 -12.45 -15.73 -1.08
C LEU A 88 -13.93 -15.45 -1.36
N CYS A 89 -14.51 -14.44 -0.73
CA CYS A 89 -15.90 -14.04 -0.94
C CYS A 89 -16.15 -13.73 -2.43
N VAL A 90 -15.32 -12.91 -3.07
CA VAL A 90 -15.47 -12.60 -4.50
C VAL A 90 -15.43 -13.89 -5.33
N GLY A 91 -14.41 -14.73 -5.14
CA GLY A 91 -14.27 -15.97 -5.91
C GLY A 91 -15.41 -16.97 -5.69
N ILE A 92 -16.17 -16.85 -4.60
CA ILE A 92 -17.37 -17.66 -4.37
C ILE A 92 -18.60 -17.08 -5.08
N VAL A 93 -18.72 -15.75 -5.20
CA VAL A 93 -19.92 -15.12 -5.76
C VAL A 93 -19.87 -14.97 -7.29
N ILE A 94 -18.68 -14.83 -7.88
CA ILE A 94 -18.51 -14.69 -9.33
C ILE A 94 -17.38 -15.60 -9.84
N PRO A 95 -17.60 -16.37 -10.91
CA PRO A 95 -16.54 -17.17 -11.51
C PRO A 95 -15.61 -16.27 -12.34
N TRP A 96 -14.36 -16.69 -12.50
CA TRP A 96 -13.38 -15.93 -13.27
C TRP A 96 -13.74 -15.81 -14.77
N ASN A 97 -14.57 -16.73 -15.30
CA ASN A 97 -15.01 -16.77 -16.69
C ASN A 97 -16.39 -16.11 -16.93
N ASP A 98 -16.87 -15.30 -15.98
CA ASP A 98 -18.12 -14.53 -16.17
C ASP A 98 -18.01 -13.62 -17.42
N PRO A 99 -19.00 -13.62 -18.34
CA PRO A 99 -18.91 -12.87 -19.59
C PRO A 99 -18.77 -11.36 -19.39
N THR A 100 -19.45 -10.80 -18.38
CA THR A 100 -19.36 -9.37 -18.07
C THR A 100 -17.96 -9.03 -17.56
N LEU A 101 -17.44 -9.85 -16.64
CA LEU A 101 -16.07 -9.71 -16.14
C LEU A 101 -15.03 -9.82 -17.25
N GLN A 102 -15.17 -10.79 -18.16
CA GLN A 102 -14.25 -10.98 -19.28
C GLN A 102 -14.31 -9.83 -20.29
N ALA A 103 -15.51 -9.33 -20.62
CA ALA A 103 -15.67 -8.16 -21.49
C ALA A 103 -15.00 -6.90 -20.89
N ILE A 104 -15.08 -6.72 -19.57
CA ILE A 104 -14.38 -5.64 -18.86
C ILE A 104 -12.86 -5.83 -18.94
N LEU A 105 -12.36 -7.03 -18.66
CA LEU A 105 -10.93 -7.34 -18.69
C LEU A 105 -10.34 -7.22 -20.11
N ALA A 106 -11.13 -7.56 -21.13
CA ALA A 106 -10.77 -7.42 -22.54
C ALA A 106 -10.84 -5.95 -23.04
N GLY A 107 -11.41 -5.04 -22.25
CA GLY A 107 -11.59 -3.64 -22.62
C GLY A 107 -12.71 -3.41 -23.64
N GLU A 108 -13.60 -4.39 -23.81
CA GLU A 108 -14.73 -4.35 -24.75
C GLU A 108 -15.99 -3.72 -24.13
N SER A 109 -16.03 -3.55 -22.81
CA SER A 109 -17.17 -2.98 -22.10
C SER A 109 -17.07 -1.46 -21.92
N SER A 110 -18.20 -0.78 -22.01
CA SER A 110 -18.36 0.64 -21.66
C SER A 110 -18.27 0.92 -20.16
N GLU A 111 -18.40 -0.12 -19.31
CA GLU A 111 -18.36 0.03 -17.86
C GLU A 111 -16.94 0.25 -17.36
N LYS A 112 -16.67 1.45 -16.84
CA LYS A 112 -15.38 1.84 -16.26
C LYS A 112 -15.54 2.12 -14.76
N GLY A 113 -14.48 1.91 -13.98
CA GLY A 113 -14.45 2.28 -12.55
C GLY A 113 -15.28 1.35 -11.66
N GLY A 114 -16.25 1.89 -10.92
CA GLY A 114 -17.05 1.12 -9.94
C GLY A 114 -17.88 -0.01 -10.54
N GLY A 115 -18.41 0.18 -11.76
CA GLY A 115 -19.18 -0.86 -12.49
C GLY A 115 -18.34 -2.10 -12.84
N ALA A 116 -17.02 -1.91 -13.03
CA ALA A 116 -16.08 -3.00 -13.27
C ALA A 116 -15.78 -3.84 -12.02
N SER A 117 -16.30 -3.47 -10.84
CA SER A 117 -16.07 -4.21 -9.61
C SER A 117 -16.72 -5.59 -9.64
N PRO A 118 -15.99 -6.68 -9.36
CA PRO A 118 -16.56 -8.02 -9.29
C PRO A 118 -17.73 -8.15 -8.30
N TYR A 119 -17.74 -7.34 -7.23
CA TYR A 119 -18.87 -7.29 -6.29
C TYR A 119 -20.13 -6.69 -6.91
N VAL A 120 -19.98 -5.65 -7.74
CA VAL A 120 -21.09 -4.97 -8.41
C VAL A 120 -21.67 -5.87 -9.50
N ILE A 121 -20.80 -6.49 -10.31
CA ILE A 121 -21.18 -7.47 -11.34
C ILE A 121 -21.93 -8.65 -10.69
N ALA A 122 -21.40 -9.20 -9.59
CA ALA A 122 -22.05 -10.27 -8.85
C ALA A 122 -23.47 -9.89 -8.36
N MET A 123 -23.65 -8.68 -7.84
CA MET A 123 -24.95 -8.21 -7.36
C MET A 123 -25.94 -7.99 -8.51
N ALA A 124 -25.46 -7.50 -9.65
CA ALA A 124 -26.25 -7.36 -10.86
C ALA A 124 -26.68 -8.74 -11.41
N ASN A 125 -25.78 -9.72 -11.47
CA ASN A 125 -26.07 -11.10 -11.86
C ASN A 125 -27.13 -11.76 -10.95
N LEU A 126 -27.11 -11.43 -9.66
CA LEU A 126 -28.10 -11.89 -8.67
C LEU A 126 -29.41 -11.09 -8.69
N LYS A 127 -29.57 -10.13 -9.61
CA LYS A 127 -30.73 -9.24 -9.76
C LYS A 127 -31.07 -8.44 -8.50
N ILE A 128 -30.04 -8.00 -7.75
CA ILE A 128 -30.20 -7.14 -6.58
C ILE A 128 -30.18 -5.68 -7.05
N THR A 129 -31.30 -4.97 -6.94
CA THR A 129 -31.46 -3.64 -7.55
C THR A 129 -30.71 -2.52 -6.82
N ILE A 130 -30.76 -2.46 -5.48
CA ILE A 130 -30.29 -1.28 -4.72
C ILE A 130 -28.84 -1.44 -4.24
N LEU A 131 -28.40 -2.67 -3.98
CA LEU A 131 -27.09 -2.94 -3.39
C LEU A 131 -25.89 -2.50 -4.27
N PRO A 132 -25.92 -2.66 -5.60
CA PRO A 132 -24.90 -2.12 -6.50
C PRO A 132 -24.63 -0.62 -6.29
N ASP A 133 -25.68 0.20 -6.17
CA ASP A 133 -25.55 1.66 -6.02
C ASP A 133 -24.93 2.03 -4.67
N ILE A 134 -25.35 1.36 -3.59
CA ILE A 134 -24.77 1.55 -2.26
C ILE A 134 -23.27 1.20 -2.28
N VAL A 135 -22.91 0.06 -2.87
CA VAL A 135 -21.52 -0.37 -2.96
C VAL A 135 -20.71 0.60 -3.81
N ASN A 136 -21.23 1.06 -4.94
CA ASN A 136 -20.57 2.07 -5.77
C ASN A 136 -20.33 3.38 -4.99
N ALA A 137 -21.31 3.87 -4.24
CA ALA A 137 -21.13 5.06 -3.40
C ALA A 137 -20.04 4.85 -2.32
N LEU A 138 -20.03 3.68 -1.67
CA LEU A 138 -19.00 3.31 -0.69
C LEU A 138 -17.61 3.17 -1.33
N LEU A 139 -17.51 2.63 -2.54
CA LEU A 139 -16.26 2.53 -3.28
C LEU A 139 -15.71 3.92 -3.63
N ILE A 140 -16.56 4.84 -4.10
CA ILE A 140 -16.13 6.22 -4.43
C ILE A 140 -15.62 6.95 -3.18
N THR A 141 -16.34 6.87 -2.07
CA THR A 141 -15.90 7.49 -0.81
C THR A 141 -14.61 6.88 -0.28
N SER A 142 -14.43 5.56 -0.43
CA SER A 142 -13.18 4.86 -0.08
C SER A 142 -12.00 5.33 -0.94
N VAL A 143 -12.18 5.37 -2.27
CA VAL A 143 -11.14 5.84 -3.21
C VAL A 143 -10.76 7.29 -2.94
N PHE A 144 -11.73 8.16 -2.65
CA PHE A 144 -11.48 9.55 -2.29
C PHE A 144 -10.65 9.65 -1.00
N SER A 145 -11.00 8.89 0.03
CA SER A 145 -10.25 8.82 1.29
C SER A 145 -8.81 8.33 1.10
N ALA A 146 -8.63 7.29 0.27
CA ALA A 146 -7.31 6.78 -0.10
C ALA A 146 -6.48 7.83 -0.85
N GLY A 147 -7.07 8.52 -1.83
CA GLY A 147 -6.42 9.60 -2.58
C GLY A 147 -5.96 10.75 -1.70
N ASN A 148 -6.77 11.12 -0.69
CA ASN A 148 -6.38 12.13 0.29
C ASN A 148 -5.14 11.70 1.11
N THR A 149 -5.12 10.44 1.57
CA THR A 149 -4.00 9.87 2.33
C THR A 149 -2.72 9.84 1.48
N LEU A 150 -2.81 9.37 0.23
CA LEU A 150 -1.67 9.32 -0.69
C LEU A 150 -1.12 10.71 -1.01
N THR A 151 -1.99 11.70 -1.20
CA THR A 151 -1.60 13.10 -1.43
C THR A 151 -0.84 13.66 -0.23
N TYR A 152 -1.33 13.39 0.99
CA TYR A 152 -0.64 13.75 2.23
C TYR A 152 0.75 13.11 2.33
N CYS A 153 0.85 11.78 2.12
CA CYS A 153 2.11 11.04 2.21
C CYS A 153 3.13 11.50 1.16
N ALA A 154 2.71 11.70 -0.09
CA ALA A 154 3.57 12.17 -1.16
C ALA A 154 4.10 13.59 -0.86
N THR A 155 3.22 14.48 -0.40
CA THR A 155 3.58 15.85 -0.02
C THR A 155 4.61 15.86 1.12
N ARG A 156 4.42 15.01 2.14
CA ARG A 156 5.36 14.88 3.27
C ARG A 156 6.69 14.26 2.89
N SER A 157 6.68 13.25 2.02
CA SER A 157 7.91 12.63 1.52
C SER A 157 8.75 13.64 0.73
N LEU A 158 8.12 14.42 -0.15
CA LEU A 158 8.80 15.45 -0.94
C LEU A 158 9.33 16.60 -0.06
N TYR A 159 8.56 17.01 0.95
CA TYR A 159 9.00 17.98 1.95
C TYR A 159 10.21 17.48 2.75
N GLY A 160 10.18 16.22 3.23
CA GLY A 160 11.30 15.60 3.95
C GLY A 160 12.57 15.54 3.11
N MET A 161 12.45 15.14 1.83
CA MET A 161 13.57 15.17 0.89
C MET A 161 14.16 16.58 0.70
N ALA A 162 13.32 17.62 0.72
CA ALA A 162 13.79 19.00 0.60
C ALA A 162 14.54 19.48 1.86
N LEU A 163 14.10 19.07 3.05
CA LEU A 163 14.81 19.34 4.32
C LEU A 163 16.19 18.66 4.36
N ASP A 164 16.26 17.42 3.89
CA ASP A 164 17.51 16.65 3.80
C ASP A 164 18.46 17.13 2.69
N GLY A 165 18.07 18.17 1.93
CA GLY A 165 18.85 18.68 0.79
C GLY A 165 18.88 17.76 -0.43
N ARG A 166 17.97 16.77 -0.50
CA ARG A 166 17.80 15.85 -1.64
C ARG A 166 16.85 16.37 -2.71
N ALA A 167 16.03 17.36 -2.38
CA ALA A 167 15.16 18.08 -3.30
C ALA A 167 15.38 19.60 -3.19
N PRO A 168 14.93 20.41 -4.18
CA PRO A 168 15.10 21.86 -4.13
C PRO A 168 14.53 22.48 -2.85
N LYS A 169 15.31 23.35 -2.18
CA LYS A 169 14.94 24.01 -0.92
C LYS A 169 13.64 24.83 -1.00
N VAL A 170 13.18 25.20 -2.19
CA VAL A 170 11.89 25.88 -2.38
C VAL A 170 10.72 25.01 -1.91
N LEU A 171 10.85 23.68 -2.03
CA LEU A 171 9.84 22.71 -1.64
C LEU A 171 9.70 22.56 -0.11
N SER A 172 10.68 23.03 0.68
CA SER A 172 10.60 23.03 2.14
C SER A 172 9.87 24.25 2.72
N LYS A 173 9.36 25.16 1.88
CA LYS A 173 8.63 26.33 2.37
C LYS A 173 7.22 25.93 2.82
N THR A 174 6.91 26.20 4.08
CA THR A 174 5.59 25.96 4.67
C THR A 174 4.83 27.26 4.92
N LYS A 175 3.50 27.18 4.88
CA LYS A 175 2.58 28.24 5.34
C LYS A 175 1.56 27.57 6.25
N ASN A 176 1.44 28.05 7.49
CA ASN A 176 0.58 27.44 8.52
C ASN A 176 0.82 25.92 8.70
N GLY A 177 2.09 25.48 8.63
CA GLY A 177 2.45 24.06 8.76
C GLY A 177 2.23 23.20 7.51
N VAL A 178 1.72 23.75 6.40
CA VAL A 178 1.50 23.02 5.15
C VAL A 178 2.61 23.37 4.13
N PRO A 179 3.34 22.39 3.57
CA PRO A 179 4.37 22.63 2.55
C PRO A 179 3.73 22.88 1.18
N ILE A 180 3.34 24.13 0.91
CA ILE A 180 2.53 24.51 -0.26
C ILE A 180 3.20 24.12 -1.58
N TYR A 181 4.50 24.38 -1.75
CA TYR A 181 5.16 24.09 -3.03
C TYR A 181 5.30 22.59 -3.28
N ALA A 182 5.57 21.79 -2.23
CA ALA A 182 5.55 20.33 -2.36
C ALA A 182 4.15 19.83 -2.74
N PHE A 183 3.10 20.37 -2.11
CA PHE A 183 1.72 20.04 -2.43
C PHE A 183 1.36 20.40 -3.89
N LEU A 184 1.75 21.58 -4.38
CA LEU A 184 1.50 21.99 -5.76
C LEU A 184 2.17 21.07 -6.78
N VAL A 185 3.37 20.57 -6.50
CA VAL A 185 4.02 19.58 -7.36
C VAL A 185 3.26 18.25 -7.35
N VAL A 186 2.85 17.79 -6.16
CA VAL A 186 2.14 16.52 -6.00
C VAL A 186 0.77 16.54 -6.67
N ILE A 187 -0.01 17.62 -6.53
CA ILE A 187 -1.37 17.70 -7.09
C ILE A 187 -1.39 17.74 -8.62
N CYS A 188 -0.27 18.06 -9.27
CA CYS A 188 -0.16 17.99 -10.72
C CYS A 188 -0.25 16.55 -11.25
N PHE A 189 0.23 15.55 -10.51
CA PHE A 189 0.26 14.16 -10.97
C PHE A 189 -1.13 13.51 -11.06
N PRO A 190 -2.05 13.69 -10.09
CA PRO A 190 -3.43 13.22 -10.22
C PRO A 190 -4.15 13.70 -11.49
N PHE A 191 -3.79 14.83 -12.09
CA PHE A 191 -4.37 15.26 -13.36
C PHE A 191 -4.08 14.31 -14.53
N LEU A 192 -3.05 13.45 -14.42
CA LEU A 192 -2.83 12.36 -15.39
C LEU A 192 -3.98 11.36 -15.42
N SER A 193 -4.80 11.29 -14.36
CA SER A 193 -6.02 10.45 -14.37
C SER A 193 -7.04 10.88 -15.43
N PHE A 194 -7.04 12.16 -15.86
CA PHE A 194 -7.91 12.61 -16.95
C PHE A 194 -7.61 11.95 -18.30
N LEU A 195 -6.45 11.31 -18.44
CA LEU A 195 -6.17 10.48 -19.61
C LEU A 195 -7.23 9.39 -19.77
N GLN A 196 -7.87 8.93 -18.68
CA GLN A 196 -8.97 7.96 -18.67
C GLN A 196 -10.21 8.35 -19.52
N LEU A 197 -10.34 9.64 -19.86
CA LEU A 197 -11.44 10.16 -20.67
C LEU A 197 -11.24 9.93 -22.18
N SER A 198 -10.09 9.42 -22.61
CA SER A 198 -9.78 9.14 -24.03
C SER A 198 -9.93 7.65 -24.38
N ASP A 199 -10.12 7.34 -25.67
CA ASP A 199 -10.40 5.96 -26.14
C ASP A 199 -9.20 4.99 -26.01
N ASN A 200 -7.96 5.49 -25.87
CA ASN A 200 -6.73 4.69 -25.68
C ASN A 200 -6.16 4.74 -24.24
N SER A 201 -6.99 5.14 -23.27
CA SER A 201 -6.53 5.50 -21.94
C SER A 201 -6.12 4.35 -21.01
N SER A 202 -6.65 3.15 -21.26
CA SER A 202 -6.42 1.98 -20.40
C SER A 202 -4.95 1.60 -20.35
N GLN A 203 -4.25 1.68 -21.48
CA GLN A 203 -2.82 1.34 -21.58
C GLN A 203 -1.94 2.24 -20.72
N VAL A 204 -2.18 3.56 -20.75
CA VAL A 204 -1.39 4.51 -19.94
C VAL A 204 -1.63 4.29 -18.45
N LEU A 205 -2.87 4.00 -18.05
CA LEU A 205 -3.17 3.68 -16.66
C LEU A 205 -2.48 2.39 -16.22
N THR A 206 -2.53 1.33 -17.03
CA THR A 206 -1.80 0.09 -16.78
C THR A 206 -0.30 0.37 -16.62
N TRP A 207 0.26 1.26 -17.44
CA TRP A 207 1.65 1.69 -17.32
C TRP A 207 1.95 2.33 -15.97
N LEU A 208 1.12 3.30 -15.56
CA LEU A 208 1.27 3.98 -14.27
C LEU A 208 1.13 3.00 -13.09
N VAL A 209 0.17 2.08 -13.16
CA VAL A 209 -0.01 1.04 -12.13
C VAL A 209 1.24 0.17 -12.06
N ASN A 210 1.76 -0.33 -13.19
CA ASN A 210 2.94 -1.19 -13.21
C ASN A 210 4.18 -0.47 -12.64
N LEU A 211 4.37 0.81 -12.99
CA LEU A 211 5.45 1.63 -12.44
C LEU A 211 5.32 1.81 -10.92
N VAL A 212 4.11 2.10 -10.42
CA VAL A 212 3.87 2.26 -8.98
C VAL A 212 4.07 0.93 -8.24
N THR A 213 3.59 -0.19 -8.79
CA THR A 213 3.81 -1.53 -8.22
C THR A 213 5.30 -1.85 -8.10
N ALA A 214 6.07 -1.64 -9.18
CA ALA A 214 7.51 -1.85 -9.17
C ALA A 214 8.21 -0.93 -8.16
N GLY A 215 7.79 0.34 -8.06
CA GLY A 215 8.30 1.27 -7.06
C GLY A 215 8.02 0.82 -5.63
N ALA A 216 6.80 0.36 -5.33
CA ALA A 216 6.42 -0.14 -4.00
C ALA A 216 7.22 -1.38 -3.59
N LEU A 217 7.46 -2.30 -4.52
CA LEU A 217 8.31 -3.47 -4.27
C LEU A 217 9.76 -3.10 -3.91
N ILE A 218 10.31 -2.10 -4.59
CA ILE A 218 11.64 -1.56 -4.28
C ILE A 218 11.65 -0.88 -2.91
N ASP A 219 10.61 -0.10 -2.59
CA ASP A 219 10.47 0.53 -1.26
C ASP A 219 10.48 -0.53 -0.15
N TYR A 220 9.69 -1.60 -0.29
CA TYR A 220 9.68 -2.69 0.68
C TYR A 220 10.99 -3.47 0.77
N LEU A 221 11.71 -3.62 -0.34
CA LEU A 221 13.07 -4.15 -0.31
C LEU A 221 14.01 -3.24 0.49
N VAL A 222 13.94 -1.92 0.29
CA VAL A 222 14.74 -0.93 1.02
C VAL A 222 14.38 -0.93 2.51
N VAL A 223 13.10 -1.03 2.88
CA VAL A 223 12.65 -1.15 4.28
C VAL A 223 13.24 -2.41 4.92
N CYS A 224 13.18 -3.55 4.23
CA CYS A 224 13.74 -4.81 4.74
C CYS A 224 15.26 -4.70 4.94
N ILE A 225 15.99 -4.14 3.98
CA ILE A 225 17.45 -3.92 4.08
C ILE A 225 17.76 -2.97 5.24
N THR A 226 17.03 -1.86 5.36
CA THR A 226 17.20 -0.88 6.43
C THR A 226 16.98 -1.51 7.80
N TYR A 227 15.95 -2.35 7.95
CA TYR A 227 15.70 -3.08 9.19
C TYR A 227 16.82 -4.06 9.53
N ILE A 228 17.36 -4.79 8.54
CA ILE A 228 18.50 -5.70 8.74
C ILE A 228 19.72 -4.92 9.27
N GLN A 229 19.99 -3.73 8.72
CA GLN A 229 21.09 -2.89 9.18
C GLN A 229 20.84 -2.33 10.59
N PHE A 230 19.62 -1.89 10.87
CA PHE A 230 19.20 -1.49 12.23
C PHE A 230 19.40 -2.63 13.24
N TYR A 231 18.97 -3.85 12.90
CA TYR A 231 19.17 -5.02 13.75
C TYR A 231 20.66 -5.27 14.03
N ARG A 232 21.51 -5.17 13.00
CA ARG A 232 22.97 -5.32 13.13
C ARG A 232 23.57 -4.22 14.00
N ALA A 233 23.08 -2.98 13.90
CA ALA A 233 23.52 -1.86 14.72
C ALA A 233 23.17 -2.08 16.20
N CYS A 234 21.93 -2.47 16.52
CA CYS A 234 21.54 -2.81 17.89
C CYS A 234 22.43 -3.91 18.48
N LYS A 235 22.70 -4.97 17.71
CA LYS A 235 23.58 -6.06 18.16
C LYS A 235 25.02 -5.61 18.37
N ALA A 236 25.55 -4.76 17.49
CA ALA A 236 26.93 -4.26 17.57
C ALA A 236 27.14 -3.27 18.73
N GLN A 237 26.10 -2.56 19.15
CA GLN A 237 26.10 -1.57 20.23
C GLN A 237 25.56 -2.12 21.56
N GLY A 238 25.15 -3.40 21.61
CA GLY A 238 24.66 -4.03 22.84
C GLY A 238 23.27 -3.57 23.29
N ILE A 239 22.46 -2.98 22.40
CA ILE A 239 21.11 -2.50 22.72
C ILE A 239 20.11 -3.65 22.64
N ASP A 240 19.43 -3.94 23.75
CA ASP A 240 18.35 -4.92 23.77
C ASP A 240 17.10 -4.36 23.09
N ARG A 241 16.70 -4.96 21.96
CA ARG A 241 15.52 -4.59 21.20
C ARG A 241 14.21 -4.82 21.96
N LYS A 242 14.20 -5.71 22.97
CA LYS A 242 13.00 -5.92 23.81
C LYS A 242 12.68 -4.72 24.70
N SER A 243 13.66 -3.83 24.90
CA SER A 243 13.44 -2.57 25.63
C SER A 243 12.58 -1.57 24.85
N PHE A 244 12.43 -1.75 23.53
CA PHE A 244 11.65 -0.85 22.70
C PHE A 244 10.14 -1.02 22.92
N PRO A 245 9.34 0.05 22.71
CA PRO A 245 7.89 0.00 22.85
C PRO A 245 7.23 -1.11 22.02
N TYR A 246 7.82 -1.41 20.86
CA TYR A 246 7.44 -2.53 20.01
C TYR A 246 8.69 -3.21 19.45
N TYR A 247 8.68 -4.54 19.41
CA TYR A 247 9.67 -5.34 18.71
C TYR A 247 8.95 -6.37 17.84
N GLY A 248 9.47 -6.58 16.63
CA GLY A 248 8.93 -7.59 15.72
C GLY A 248 9.31 -9.01 16.16
N TYR A 249 8.34 -9.92 16.09
CA TYR A 249 8.59 -11.35 16.30
C TYR A 249 9.39 -11.94 15.13
N PHE A 250 10.17 -12.99 15.40
CA PHE A 250 10.94 -13.73 14.39
C PHE A 250 11.99 -12.89 13.62
N GLN A 251 12.38 -11.73 14.15
CA GLN A 251 13.41 -10.88 13.56
C GLN A 251 14.81 -11.37 13.92
N PRO A 252 15.77 -11.45 12.96
CA PRO A 252 15.75 -10.80 11.65
C PRO A 252 15.28 -11.70 10.48
N TYR A 253 14.93 -12.96 10.74
CA TYR A 253 14.57 -13.93 9.69
C TYR A 253 13.39 -13.46 8.84
N CYS A 254 12.38 -12.84 9.46
CA CYS A 254 11.27 -12.22 8.74
C CYS A 254 11.74 -11.20 7.68
N SER A 255 12.71 -10.34 8.04
CA SER A 255 13.24 -9.34 7.11
C SER A 255 14.09 -9.96 5.99
N TYR A 256 14.81 -11.05 6.25
CA TYR A 256 15.53 -11.79 5.21
C TYR A 256 14.59 -12.47 4.23
N ILE A 257 13.55 -13.15 4.74
CA ILE A 257 12.53 -13.80 3.90
C ILE A 257 11.81 -12.74 3.05
N GLY A 258 11.41 -11.62 3.67
CA GLY A 258 10.80 -10.49 2.96
C GLY A 258 11.69 -9.94 1.85
N ALA A 259 12.97 -9.68 2.15
CA ALA A 259 13.92 -9.20 1.15
C ALA A 259 14.09 -10.18 -0.03
N VAL A 260 14.24 -11.48 0.26
CA VAL A 260 14.37 -12.50 -0.79
C VAL A 260 13.09 -12.58 -1.64
N CYS A 261 11.91 -12.59 -1.02
CA CYS A 261 10.64 -12.59 -1.75
C CYS A 261 10.50 -11.35 -2.64
N MET A 262 10.83 -10.15 -2.14
CA MET A 262 10.77 -8.92 -2.93
C MET A 262 11.75 -8.97 -4.12
N VAL A 263 12.97 -9.49 -3.93
CA VAL A 263 13.93 -9.68 -5.02
C VAL A 263 13.38 -10.64 -6.07
N LEU A 264 12.83 -11.79 -5.66
CA LEU A 264 12.24 -12.76 -6.59
C LEU A 264 11.09 -12.12 -7.39
N VAL A 265 10.17 -11.43 -6.70
CA VAL A 265 9.08 -10.70 -7.36
C VAL A 265 9.64 -9.69 -8.35
N LEU A 266 10.60 -8.85 -7.95
CA LEU A 266 11.19 -7.84 -8.84
C LEU A 266 11.85 -8.43 -10.09
N LEU A 267 12.45 -9.62 -10.00
CA LEU A 267 13.05 -10.32 -11.13
C LEU A 267 12.00 -10.90 -12.08
N PHE A 268 10.94 -11.51 -11.54
CA PHE A 268 9.95 -12.26 -12.33
C PHE A 268 8.66 -11.49 -12.64
N TYR A 269 8.44 -10.31 -12.04
CA TYR A 269 7.23 -9.50 -12.23
C TYR A 269 6.94 -9.22 -13.70
N GLY A 270 7.97 -8.85 -14.47
CA GLY A 270 7.87 -8.59 -15.91
C GLY A 270 8.16 -9.79 -16.80
N TYR A 271 8.06 -11.04 -16.29
CA TYR A 271 8.39 -12.23 -17.08
C TYR A 271 7.63 -12.30 -18.41
N THR A 272 6.43 -11.69 -18.46
CA THR A 272 5.59 -11.68 -19.65
C THR A 272 6.24 -10.96 -20.84
N ALA A 273 7.15 -10.02 -20.57
CA ALA A 273 7.91 -9.27 -21.56
C ALA A 273 8.86 -10.13 -22.39
N PHE A 274 9.19 -11.36 -21.95
CA PHE A 274 10.21 -12.19 -22.59
C PHE A 274 9.64 -13.26 -23.54
N ALA A 275 8.34 -13.48 -23.56
CA ALA A 275 7.75 -14.61 -24.29
C ALA A 275 6.34 -14.30 -24.84
N PRO A 276 6.15 -13.62 -25.98
CA PRO A 276 7.19 -13.13 -26.89
C PRO A 276 7.86 -11.85 -26.37
N TRP A 277 9.07 -11.57 -26.88
CA TRP A 277 9.80 -10.37 -26.51
C TRP A 277 9.01 -9.10 -26.87
N SER A 278 8.73 -8.26 -25.87
CA SER A 278 8.11 -6.94 -26.06
C SER A 278 8.93 -5.89 -25.33
N VAL A 279 9.55 -5.01 -26.11
CA VAL A 279 10.31 -3.85 -25.59
C VAL A 279 9.40 -2.96 -24.75
N GLU A 280 8.17 -2.77 -25.20
CA GLU A 280 7.17 -1.99 -24.49
C GLU A 280 6.97 -2.58 -23.10
N VAL A 281 6.47 -3.82 -23.00
CA VAL A 281 6.16 -4.53 -21.74
C VAL A 281 7.39 -4.63 -20.82
N PHE A 282 8.58 -4.79 -21.41
CA PHE A 282 9.83 -4.77 -20.65
C PHE A 282 10.03 -3.45 -19.93
N PHE A 283 9.97 -2.31 -20.63
CA PHE A 283 10.09 -1.01 -19.99
C PHE A 283 8.89 -0.69 -19.09
N GLN A 284 7.67 -1.17 -19.40
CA GLN A 284 6.53 -1.01 -18.48
C GLN A 284 6.81 -1.62 -17.09
N ASN A 285 7.43 -2.80 -17.06
CA ASN A 285 7.58 -3.57 -15.83
C ASN A 285 8.93 -3.39 -15.14
N TYR A 286 9.99 -2.99 -15.86
CA TYR A 286 11.37 -2.92 -15.35
C TYR A 286 11.94 -1.49 -15.24
N THR A 287 11.20 -0.45 -15.65
CA THR A 287 11.73 0.93 -15.60
C THR A 287 12.17 1.35 -14.19
N MET A 288 11.37 1.05 -13.15
CA MET A 288 11.74 1.43 -11.78
C MET A 288 12.95 0.64 -11.25
N GLN A 289 13.09 -0.61 -11.68
CA GLN A 289 14.19 -1.50 -11.34
C GLN A 289 15.51 -1.03 -11.97
N ILE A 290 15.44 -0.36 -13.12
CA ILE A 290 16.60 0.30 -13.76
C ILE A 290 16.86 1.66 -13.10
N LEU A 291 15.81 2.45 -12.89
CA LEU A 291 15.92 3.81 -12.37
C LEU A 291 16.43 3.85 -10.93
N ALA A 292 15.97 2.95 -10.06
CA ALA A 292 16.34 2.97 -8.64
C ALA A 292 17.86 2.78 -8.39
N PRO A 293 18.55 1.78 -9.00
CA PRO A 293 20.01 1.70 -8.94
C PRO A 293 20.69 2.94 -9.51
N VAL A 294 20.24 3.46 -10.66
CA VAL A 294 20.82 4.65 -11.28
C VAL A 294 20.73 5.86 -10.34
N LEU A 295 19.58 6.09 -9.70
CA LEU A 295 19.40 7.17 -8.74
C LEU A 295 20.24 6.95 -7.47
N TYR A 296 20.27 5.72 -6.94
CA TYR A 296 21.05 5.39 -5.75
C TYR A 296 22.56 5.57 -5.96
N PHE A 297 23.11 4.96 -7.01
CA PHE A 297 24.52 5.04 -7.33
C PHE A 297 24.91 6.42 -7.84
N GLY A 298 24.04 7.09 -8.60
CA GLY A 298 24.21 8.47 -9.04
C GLY A 298 24.34 9.42 -7.84
N TRP A 299 23.39 9.36 -6.90
CA TRP A 299 23.46 10.16 -5.67
C TRP A 299 24.74 9.88 -4.88
N LYS A 300 25.10 8.60 -4.72
CA LYS A 300 26.30 8.18 -4.00
C LYS A 300 27.59 8.67 -4.68
N PHE A 301 27.64 8.68 -6.00
CA PHE A 301 28.79 9.15 -6.78
C PHE A 301 28.94 10.68 -6.67
N PHE A 302 27.86 11.44 -6.91
CA PHE A 302 27.90 12.90 -6.86
C PHE A 302 28.11 13.46 -5.45
N HIS A 303 27.43 12.91 -4.44
CA HIS A 303 27.52 13.39 -3.06
C HIS A 303 28.54 12.64 -2.21
N ARG A 304 29.24 11.63 -2.77
CA ARG A 304 30.28 10.83 -2.11
C ARG A 304 29.85 10.30 -0.73
N THR A 305 28.59 9.88 -0.62
CA THR A 305 28.03 9.40 0.65
C THR A 305 28.62 8.06 1.05
N LYS A 306 28.80 7.84 2.36
CA LYS A 306 29.39 6.63 2.92
C LYS A 306 28.34 5.79 3.63
N ILE A 307 28.45 4.47 3.51
CA ILE A 307 27.66 3.55 4.33
C ILE A 307 28.34 3.49 5.70
N LEU A 308 27.60 3.83 6.75
CA LEU A 308 28.09 3.79 8.14
C LEU A 308 28.29 2.34 8.59
N LYS A 309 29.30 2.10 9.43
CA LYS A 309 29.46 0.81 10.09
C LYS A 309 28.38 0.66 11.17
N PRO A 310 27.92 -0.56 11.49
CA PRO A 310 26.86 -0.76 12.49
C PRO A 310 27.14 -0.15 13.87
N LYS A 311 28.42 0.02 14.26
CA LYS A 311 28.83 0.66 15.52
C LYS A 311 28.70 2.19 15.51
N ASP A 312 28.74 2.80 14.32
CA ASP A 312 28.75 4.25 14.13
C ASP A 312 27.36 4.80 13.81
N VAL A 313 26.35 3.92 13.71
CA VAL A 313 24.95 4.31 13.45
C VAL A 313 24.38 4.96 14.71
N ASP A 314 23.81 6.15 14.58
CA ASP A 314 23.08 6.78 15.67
C ASP A 314 21.72 6.09 15.89
N LEU A 315 21.55 5.49 17.07
CA LEU A 315 20.31 4.84 17.51
C LEU A 315 19.57 5.65 18.59
N VAL A 316 20.11 6.80 19.01
CA VAL A 316 19.56 7.64 20.06
C VAL A 316 18.87 8.86 19.46
N TRP A 317 19.46 9.52 18.47
CA TRP A 317 18.93 10.66 17.68
C TRP A 317 17.76 11.43 18.35
N ASP A 318 16.50 11.15 17.99
CA ASP A 318 15.30 11.88 18.48
C ASP A 318 14.68 11.33 19.77
N ARG A 319 15.16 10.19 20.27
CA ARG A 319 14.56 9.50 21.42
C ARG A 319 14.46 10.41 22.67
N PRO A 320 15.49 11.19 23.07
CA PRO A 320 15.40 12.04 24.26
C PRO A 320 14.32 13.12 24.15
N ILE A 321 14.12 13.68 22.95
CA ILE A 321 13.10 14.70 22.68
C ILE A 321 11.72 14.07 22.86
N VAL A 322 11.50 12.90 22.28
CA VAL A 322 10.24 12.15 22.44
C VAL A 322 10.00 11.76 23.91
N ASP A 323 11.05 11.34 24.63
CA ASP A 323 10.98 11.00 26.05
C ASP A 323 10.55 12.22 26.89
N SER A 324 11.13 13.39 26.64
CA SER A 324 10.76 14.63 27.33
C SER A 324 9.33 15.07 27.03
N TYR A 325 8.90 14.96 25.77
CA TYR A 325 7.53 15.29 25.36
C TYR A 325 6.53 14.36 26.01
N GLU A 326 6.76 13.05 25.98
CA GLU A 326 5.85 12.08 26.59
C GLU A 326 5.79 12.22 28.12
N ALA A 327 6.88 12.64 28.77
CA ALA A 327 6.90 12.91 30.21
C ALA A 327 5.99 14.08 30.63
N THR A 328 5.58 14.96 29.70
CA THR A 328 4.59 16.02 29.98
C THR A 328 3.18 15.47 30.19
N PHE A 329 2.88 14.25 29.74
CA PHE A 329 1.56 13.66 29.89
C PHE A 329 1.34 13.09 31.30
N THR A 330 0.48 13.75 32.08
CA THR A 330 0.08 13.32 33.43
C THR A 330 -1.13 12.37 33.45
N SER A 331 -1.90 12.33 32.36
CA SER A 331 -3.11 11.50 32.24
C SER A 331 -2.87 10.21 31.45
N PRO A 332 -3.53 9.08 31.78
CA PRO A 332 -3.44 7.86 30.98
C PRO A 332 -4.04 8.07 29.59
N ALA A 333 -3.61 7.26 28.61
CA ALA A 333 -4.13 7.37 27.25
C ALA A 333 -5.60 6.90 27.26
N PRO A 334 -6.54 7.68 26.71
CA PRO A 334 -7.92 7.22 26.59
C PRO A 334 -7.98 5.98 25.68
N GLY A 335 -8.83 5.03 26.03
CA GLY A 335 -9.07 3.85 25.19
C GLY A 335 -9.79 4.23 23.89
N PHE A 336 -9.62 3.41 22.85
CA PHE A 336 -10.23 3.64 21.53
C PHE A 336 -11.72 4.01 21.59
N TRP A 337 -12.51 3.23 22.35
CA TRP A 337 -13.95 3.49 22.50
C TRP A 337 -14.25 4.78 23.28
N ALA A 338 -13.40 5.16 24.23
CA ALA A 338 -13.56 6.42 24.95
C ALA A 338 -13.31 7.62 24.02
N GLU A 339 -12.30 7.54 23.14
CA GLU A 339 -12.05 8.57 22.11
C GLU A 339 -13.17 8.62 21.07
N MET A 340 -13.66 7.47 20.59
CA MET A 340 -14.79 7.43 19.64
C MET A 340 -16.04 8.08 20.25
N ILE A 341 -16.38 7.75 21.50
CA ILE A 341 -17.52 8.34 22.21
C ILE A 341 -17.29 9.85 22.42
N GLN A 342 -16.06 10.29 22.67
CA GLN A 342 -15.73 11.72 22.78
C GLN A 342 -15.83 12.46 21.44
N MET A 343 -15.49 11.83 20.30
CA MET A 343 -15.67 12.45 18.98
C MET A 343 -17.15 12.70 18.66
N PHE A 344 -18.04 11.77 19.04
CA PHE A 344 -19.48 11.93 18.83
C PHE A 344 -20.17 12.76 19.91
N ARG A 345 -19.58 12.89 21.10
CA ARG A 345 -20.01 13.85 22.11
C ARG A 345 -19.45 15.23 21.76
N PHE A 346 -20.29 16.10 21.21
CA PHE A 346 -20.06 17.54 20.97
C PHE A 346 -19.58 18.38 22.19
N LYS A 347 -19.14 17.78 23.29
CA LYS A 347 -18.47 18.49 24.39
C LYS A 347 -16.96 18.43 24.21
N ARG A 348 -16.47 19.38 23.43
CA ARG A 348 -15.07 19.80 23.38
C ARG A 348 -14.66 20.32 24.78
N LYS A 349 -14.26 19.44 25.70
CA LYS A 349 -13.41 19.88 26.81
C LYS A 349 -12.04 20.16 26.21
N GLN A 350 -11.73 21.44 26.01
CA GLN A 350 -10.37 21.91 25.87
C GLN A 350 -9.56 21.35 27.05
N LEU A 351 -8.85 20.25 26.83
CA LEU A 351 -7.80 19.80 27.73
C LEU A 351 -6.52 20.39 27.16
N GLU A 352 -6.18 21.55 27.72
CA GLU A 352 -4.85 22.13 27.84
C GLU A 352 -3.98 22.02 26.59
N GLN A 353 -4.02 23.10 25.79
CA GLN A 353 -2.81 23.60 25.16
C GLN A 353 -1.81 23.83 26.29
N VAL A 354 -0.84 22.93 26.43
CA VAL A 354 0.42 23.28 27.09
C VAL A 354 1.21 23.99 26.01
N ASP A 355 1.26 25.32 26.12
CA ASP A 355 2.28 26.12 25.46
C ASP A 355 3.66 25.64 25.93
N ALA A 356 4.46 25.13 24.99
CA ALA A 356 5.93 25.17 24.99
C ALA A 356 6.44 24.84 23.58
#